data_AF-D0LME6-F1
#
_entry.id   AF-D0LME6-F1
#
_cell.length_a   1.000
_cell.length_b   1.000
_cell.length_c   1.000
_cell.angle_alpha   90.00
_cell.angle_beta   90.00
_cell.angle_gamma   90.00
#
_symmetry.space_group_name_H-M   'P 1'
#
loop_
_entity.id
_entity.type
_entity.pdbx_description
1 polymer ?
#
loop_
_entity_poly.entity_id
_entity_poly.type
_entity_poly.pdbx_seq_one_letter_code
_entity_poly.pdbx_strand_id
1 'polypeptide(L)'
;MFTVPRSPLSSPPLGTIILGVAASDSHVVGNYLLAHYLREHGLEVVNLGVCTPLAEFMRAYEQHPDALAIAIGSLNGHAVEDLRQLALLKRRHRVTCPVFVGGNLSVGSQKRDDVASTLTRLGVTKVLASPEQLLAELRLLSGWRARARPLSAAEGAHP
;
A
#
# COMPACT_ATOMS: atom_id res chain seq x y z
N MET A 1 8.13 -34.79 18.46
CA MET A 1 7.96 -33.76 17.42
C MET A 1 6.61 -33.11 17.66
N PHE A 2 6.55 -32.00 18.40
CA PHE A 2 5.28 -31.34 18.72
C PHE A 2 4.81 -30.54 17.51
N THR A 3 3.74 -30.99 16.86
CA THR A 3 3.01 -30.15 15.91
C THR A 3 2.16 -29.18 16.74
N VAL A 4 2.46 -27.88 16.64
CA VAL A 4 1.59 -26.85 17.20
C VAL A 4 0.39 -26.71 16.25
N PRO A 5 -0.85 -26.97 16.70
CA PRO A 5 -2.02 -26.69 15.89
C PRO A 5 -2.13 -25.16 15.70
N ARG A 6 -2.11 -24.69 14.45
CA ARG A 6 -2.45 -23.30 14.13
C ARG A 6 -3.93 -23.12 14.48
N SER A 7 -4.23 -22.42 15.57
CA SER A 7 -5.59 -22.07 15.98
C SER A 7 -6.33 -21.36 14.84
N PRO A 8 -7.58 -21.74 14.52
CA PRO A 8 -8.42 -20.99 13.60
C PRO A 8 -9.07 -19.82 14.34
N LEU A 9 -8.26 -18.79 14.63
CA LEU A 9 -8.76 -17.45 14.95
C LEU A 9 -8.17 -16.49 13.93
N SER A 10 -8.60 -16.60 12.68
CA SER A 10 -8.25 -15.61 11.67
C SER A 10 -9.54 -15.07 11.11
N SER A 11 -9.94 -13.89 11.59
CA SER A 11 -10.69 -12.97 10.75
C SER A 11 -10.07 -13.01 9.35
N PRO A 12 -10.86 -13.05 8.27
CA PRO A 12 -10.30 -13.13 6.92
C PRO A 12 -9.23 -12.04 6.79
N PRO A 13 -8.02 -12.36 6.28
CA PRO A 13 -6.97 -11.38 6.16
C PRO A 13 -7.52 -10.19 5.41
N LEU A 14 -7.35 -8.99 5.98
CA LEU A 14 -7.89 -7.76 5.39
C LEU A 14 -7.43 -7.63 3.94
N GLY A 15 -6.21 -8.08 3.66
CA GLY A 15 -5.63 -8.26 2.33
C GLY A 15 -4.13 -7.98 2.37
N THR A 16 -3.51 -8.00 1.20
CA THR A 16 -2.08 -7.71 1.03
C THR A 16 -1.85 -6.24 0.73
N ILE A 17 -0.84 -5.63 1.33
CA ILE A 17 -0.34 -4.28 0.99
C ILE A 17 1.13 -4.35 0.62
N ILE A 18 1.50 -3.63 -0.44
CA ILE A 18 2.90 -3.42 -0.83
C ILE A 18 3.35 -2.13 -0.18
N LEU A 19 4.42 -2.19 0.59
CA LEU A 19 4.97 -1.08 1.36
C LEU A 19 6.43 -0.85 0.99
N GLY A 20 6.86 0.41 0.91
CA GLY A 20 8.26 0.76 0.82
C GLY A 20 8.47 2.26 0.98
N VAL A 21 9.73 2.67 1.03
CA VAL A 21 10.13 4.09 1.09
C VAL A 21 10.81 4.47 -0.23
N ALA A 22 10.52 5.67 -0.72
CA ALA A 22 11.04 6.17 -1.99
C ALA A 22 12.59 6.17 -2.05
N ALA A 23 13.12 6.11 -3.27
CA ALA A 23 14.54 5.93 -3.59
C ALA A 23 15.49 6.87 -2.84
N SER A 24 15.04 8.09 -2.57
CA SER A 24 15.87 9.15 -2.01
C SER A 24 15.89 9.18 -0.47
N ASP A 25 15.28 8.19 0.21
CA ASP A 25 15.03 8.20 1.64
C ASP A 25 15.46 6.89 2.35
N SER A 26 16.40 7.03 3.28
CA SER A 26 17.00 5.95 4.07
C SER A 26 16.39 5.78 5.46
N HIS A 27 15.24 6.39 5.77
CA HIS A 27 14.62 6.29 7.10
C HIS A 27 13.94 4.92 7.32
N VAL A 28 14.76 3.96 7.73
CA VAL A 28 14.36 2.56 7.93
C VAL A 28 13.35 2.39 9.06
N VAL A 29 13.48 3.14 10.16
CA VAL A 29 12.67 2.93 11.38
C VAL A 29 11.18 3.14 11.13
N GLY A 30 10.81 4.24 10.46
CA GLY A 30 9.40 4.54 10.18
C GLY A 30 8.73 3.46 9.32
N ASN A 31 9.47 2.93 8.34
CA ASN A 31 8.99 1.85 7.48
C ASN A 31 8.76 0.54 8.25
N TYR A 32 9.69 0.16 9.13
CA TYR A 32 9.54 -1.04 9.95
C TYR A 32 8.38 -0.91 10.96
N LEU A 33 8.25 0.26 11.62
CA LEU A 33 7.15 0.51 12.54
C LEU A 33 5.79 0.46 11.82
N LEU A 34 5.68 1.05 10.63
CA LEU A 34 4.46 1.00 9.84
C LEU A 34 4.14 -0.43 9.39
N ALA A 35 5.14 -1.18 8.93
CA ALA A 35 4.96 -2.59 8.56
C ALA A 35 4.49 -3.43 9.74
N HIS A 36 5.06 -3.21 10.93
CA HIS A 36 4.66 -3.90 12.15
C HIS A 36 3.21 -3.56 12.53
N TYR A 37 2.89 -2.28 12.59
CA TYR A 37 1.54 -1.78 12.88
C TYR A 37 0.48 -2.39 11.94
N LEU A 38 0.73 -2.42 10.63
CA LEU A 38 -0.22 -2.99 9.67
C LEU A 38 -0.40 -4.51 9.85
N ARG A 39 0.68 -5.24 10.15
CA ARG A 39 0.62 -6.68 10.44
C ARG A 39 -0.17 -6.99 11.70
N GLU A 40 0.02 -6.22 12.76
CA GLU A 40 -0.76 -6.36 14.01
C GLU A 40 -2.26 -6.17 13.79
N HIS A 41 -2.63 -5.39 12.77
CA HIS A 41 -4.02 -5.16 12.40
C HIS A 41 -4.58 -6.17 11.39
N GLY A 42 -3.82 -7.22 11.04
CA GLY A 42 -4.29 -8.35 10.21
C GLY A 42 -4.09 -8.17 8.71
N LEU A 43 -3.16 -7.31 8.28
CA LEU A 43 -2.73 -7.20 6.89
C LEU A 43 -1.47 -8.02 6.62
N GLU A 44 -1.41 -8.61 5.43
CA GLU A 44 -0.17 -9.13 4.89
C GLU A 44 0.64 -7.98 4.27
N VAL A 45 1.88 -7.80 4.71
CA VAL A 45 2.72 -6.65 4.28
C VAL A 45 3.92 -7.14 3.50
N VAL A 46 3.94 -6.84 2.21
CA VAL A 46 5.08 -7.02 1.30
C VAL A 46 5.95 -5.76 1.41
N ASN A 47 6.94 -5.79 2.30
CA ASN A 47 7.81 -4.65 2.55
C ASN A 47 9.06 -4.71 1.65
N LEU A 48 9.19 -3.76 0.73
CA LEU A 48 10.31 -3.61 -0.20
C LEU A 48 11.51 -2.88 0.40
N GLY A 49 11.37 -2.37 1.64
CA GLY A 49 12.44 -1.70 2.36
C GLY A 49 12.49 -0.20 2.08
N VAL A 50 13.71 0.33 2.07
CA VAL A 50 14.01 1.74 1.84
C VAL A 50 14.80 1.93 0.55
N CYS A 51 14.88 3.17 0.08
CA CYS A 51 15.55 3.49 -1.18
C CYS A 51 15.00 2.68 -2.38
N THR A 52 13.69 2.40 -2.37
CA THR A 52 13.05 1.53 -3.36
C THR A 52 12.66 2.33 -4.61
N PRO A 53 13.14 1.94 -5.82
CA PRO A 53 12.72 2.58 -7.06
C PRO A 53 11.28 2.20 -7.44
N LEU A 54 10.57 3.10 -8.12
CA LEU A 54 9.18 2.85 -8.55
C LEU A 54 8.99 1.55 -9.33
N ALA A 55 9.97 1.17 -10.16
CA ALA A 55 9.91 -0.07 -10.94
C ALA A 55 9.80 -1.32 -10.04
N GLU A 56 10.37 -1.29 -8.84
CA GLU A 56 10.29 -2.40 -7.89
C GLU A 56 8.91 -2.50 -7.26
N PHE A 57 8.25 -1.36 -6.94
CA PHE A 57 6.84 -1.35 -6.54
C PHE A 57 5.92 -1.95 -7.61
N MET A 58 6.17 -1.64 -8.88
CA MET A 58 5.38 -2.21 -9.98
C MET A 58 5.59 -3.72 -10.09
N ARG A 59 6.84 -4.19 -10.00
CA ARG A 59 7.16 -5.63 -10.03
C ARG A 59 6.55 -6.37 -8.84
N ALA A 60 6.58 -5.77 -7.66
CA ALA A 60 5.92 -6.32 -6.48
C ALA A 60 4.41 -6.45 -6.70
N TYR A 61 3.79 -5.48 -7.38
CA TYR A 61 2.38 -5.59 -7.76
C TYR A 61 2.12 -6.66 -8.81
N GLU A 62 3.02 -6.86 -9.78
CA GLU A 62 2.90 -7.97 -10.73
C GLU A 62 2.96 -9.35 -10.04
N GLN A 63 3.74 -9.47 -8.96
CA GLN A 63 3.82 -10.67 -8.14
C GLN A 63 2.63 -10.83 -7.17
N HIS A 64 2.02 -9.71 -6.76
CA HIS A 64 0.87 -9.64 -5.86
C HIS A 64 -0.27 -8.83 -6.49
N PRO A 65 -0.88 -9.30 -7.59
CA PRO A 65 -1.88 -8.54 -8.34
C PRO A 65 -3.18 -8.33 -7.55
N ASP A 66 -3.37 -9.12 -6.50
CA ASP A 66 -4.46 -9.04 -5.55
C ASP A 66 -4.17 -8.08 -4.39
N ALA A 67 -3.05 -7.34 -4.38
CA ALA A 67 -2.78 -6.33 -3.37
C ALA A 67 -3.90 -5.26 -3.30
N LEU A 68 -4.29 -4.86 -2.09
CA LEU A 68 -5.28 -3.82 -1.83
C LEU A 68 -4.79 -2.46 -2.30
N ALA A 69 -3.52 -2.15 -2.04
CA ALA A 69 -2.91 -0.87 -2.32
C ALA A 69 -1.38 -0.98 -2.34
N ILE A 70 -0.74 0.07 -2.87
CA ILE A 70 0.69 0.34 -2.71
C ILE A 70 0.84 1.56 -1.81
N ALA A 71 1.63 1.47 -0.74
CA ALA A 71 1.98 2.59 0.12
C ALA A 71 3.46 2.96 -0.04
N ILE A 72 3.72 4.24 -0.33
CA ILE A 72 5.06 4.78 -0.53
C ILE A 72 5.34 5.84 0.53
N GLY A 73 6.35 5.60 1.36
CA GLY A 73 6.87 6.58 2.32
C GLY A 73 7.82 7.57 1.66
N SER A 74 7.73 8.85 2.01
CA SER A 74 8.68 9.90 1.65
C SER A 74 8.82 10.91 2.78
N LEU A 75 9.93 10.88 3.51
CA LEU A 75 10.26 11.78 4.62
C LEU A 75 11.26 12.88 4.24
N ASN A 76 11.94 12.76 3.11
CA ASN A 76 12.92 13.73 2.61
C ASN A 76 12.30 14.90 1.80
N GLY A 77 10.98 14.92 1.61
CA GLY A 77 10.27 15.93 0.82
C GLY A 77 10.48 15.89 -0.70
N HIS A 78 11.10 14.84 -1.25
CA HIS A 78 11.33 14.67 -2.70
C HIS A 78 10.29 13.78 -3.39
N ALA A 79 9.12 13.58 -2.76
CA ALA A 79 8.05 12.74 -3.29
C ALA A 79 7.65 13.10 -4.73
N VAL A 80 7.67 14.39 -5.10
CA VAL A 80 7.28 14.83 -6.45
C VAL A 80 8.27 14.34 -7.49
N GLU A 81 9.57 14.57 -7.28
CA GLU A 81 10.67 14.04 -8.11
C GLU A 81 10.59 12.51 -8.24
N ASP A 82 10.53 11.80 -7.12
CA ASP A 82 10.58 10.34 -7.08
C ASP A 82 9.35 9.71 -7.75
N LEU A 83 8.20 10.40 -7.73
CA LEU A 83 6.93 9.90 -8.26
C LEU A 83 6.57 10.42 -9.65
N ARG A 84 7.45 11.18 -10.33
CA ARG A 84 7.17 11.73 -11.67
C ARG A 84 6.76 10.67 -12.70
N GLN A 85 7.35 9.48 -12.61
CA GLN A 85 7.09 8.39 -13.56
C GLN A 85 5.94 7.46 -13.13
N LEU A 86 5.30 7.71 -11.99
CA LEU A 86 4.29 6.82 -11.42
C LEU A 86 3.14 6.55 -12.39
N ALA A 87 2.51 7.59 -12.95
CA ALA A 87 1.39 7.42 -13.89
C ALA A 87 1.76 6.57 -15.12
N LEU A 88 2.96 6.79 -15.68
CA LEU A 88 3.46 6.04 -16.82
C LEU A 88 3.67 4.56 -16.46
N LEU A 89 4.32 4.31 -15.32
CA LEU A 89 4.62 2.97 -14.84
C LEU A 89 3.35 2.20 -14.46
N LYS A 90 2.38 2.85 -13.79
CA LYS A 90 1.07 2.24 -13.50
C LYS A 90 0.37 1.77 -14.77
N ARG A 91 0.38 2.59 -15.84
CA ARG A 91 -0.20 2.20 -17.13
C ARG A 91 0.56 1.03 -17.77
N ARG A 92 1.89 1.10 -17.78
CA ARG A 92 2.76 0.05 -18.36
C ARG A 92 2.56 -1.31 -17.67
N HIS A 93 2.50 -1.32 -16.35
CA HIS A 93 2.36 -2.53 -15.53
C HIS A 93 0.91 -2.86 -15.16
N ARG A 94 -0.06 -2.16 -15.76
CA ARG A 94 -1.51 -2.35 -15.55
C ARG A 94 -1.91 -2.35 -14.06
N VAL A 95 -1.28 -1.48 -13.27
CA VAL A 95 -1.56 -1.33 -11.85
C VAL A 95 -2.93 -0.67 -11.66
N THR A 96 -3.87 -1.42 -11.08
CA THR A 96 -5.24 -0.95 -10.85
C THR A 96 -5.53 -0.57 -9.40
N CYS A 97 -4.68 -0.99 -8.47
CA CYS A 97 -4.85 -0.66 -7.06
C CYS A 97 -4.53 0.82 -6.78
N PRO A 98 -5.14 1.39 -5.72
CA PRO A 98 -4.80 2.72 -5.25
C PRO A 98 -3.35 2.79 -4.77
N VAL A 99 -2.73 3.95 -4.97
CA VAL A 99 -1.38 4.26 -4.49
C VAL A 99 -1.48 5.35 -3.45
N PHE A 100 -1.05 5.06 -2.23
CA PHE A 100 -1.02 5.99 -1.12
C PHE A 100 0.40 6.49 -0.87
N VAL A 101 0.52 7.77 -0.53
CA VAL A 101 1.81 8.37 -0.19
C VAL A 101 1.70 8.98 1.21
N GLY A 102 2.70 8.74 2.05
CA GLY A 102 2.76 9.30 3.39
C GLY A 102 4.18 9.72 3.78
N GLY A 103 4.30 10.41 4.91
CA GLY A 103 5.57 10.95 5.42
C GLY A 103 5.62 12.47 5.40
N ASN A 104 6.83 13.02 5.52
CA ASN A 104 7.06 14.46 5.50
C ASN A 104 7.28 14.93 4.05
N LEU A 105 6.19 15.32 3.39
CA LEU A 105 6.17 15.64 1.95
C LEU A 105 6.67 17.06 1.61
N SER A 106 7.07 17.86 2.60
CA SER A 106 7.62 19.20 2.39
C SER A 106 8.99 19.33 3.06
N VAL A 107 10.01 19.60 2.25
CA VAL A 107 11.23 20.30 2.68
C VAL A 107 11.20 21.71 2.08
N GLY A 108 10.99 22.72 2.94
CA GLY A 108 10.89 24.13 2.52
C GLY A 108 9.46 24.66 2.37
N SER A 109 9.38 25.98 2.17
CA SER A 109 8.21 26.86 2.23
C SER A 109 7.07 26.60 1.22
N GLN A 110 6.99 25.40 0.64
CA GLN A 110 5.90 25.01 -0.25
C GLN A 110 4.71 24.53 0.56
N LYS A 111 3.52 25.09 0.28
CA LYS A 111 2.26 24.67 0.91
C LYS A 111 1.99 23.22 0.57
N ARG A 112 1.69 22.39 1.58
CA ARG A 112 1.40 20.95 1.41
C ARG A 112 0.29 20.69 0.38
N ASP A 113 -0.65 21.62 0.23
CA ASP A 113 -1.76 21.53 -0.73
C ASP A 113 -1.29 21.53 -2.19
N ASP A 114 -0.22 22.27 -2.50
CA ASP A 114 0.37 22.32 -3.85
C ASP A 114 1.08 20.99 -4.18
N VAL A 115 1.74 20.40 -3.19
CA VAL A 115 2.41 19.11 -3.30
C VAL A 115 1.39 17.98 -3.46
N ALA A 116 0.36 17.94 -2.62
CA ALA A 116 -0.69 16.92 -2.70
C ALA A 116 -1.42 16.96 -4.04
N SER A 117 -1.75 18.16 -4.54
CA SER A 117 -2.37 18.34 -5.85
C SER A 117 -1.47 17.84 -6.98
N THR A 118 -0.16 18.09 -6.88
CA THR A 118 0.81 17.62 -7.87
C THR A 118 0.95 16.10 -7.85
N LEU A 119 1.04 15.49 -6.67
CA LEU A 119 1.10 14.04 -6.52
C LEU A 119 -0.14 13.33 -7.07
N THR A 120 -1.34 13.90 -6.85
CA THR A 120 -2.57 13.36 -7.41
C THR A 120 -2.54 13.35 -8.95
N ARG A 121 -2.02 14.43 -9.58
CA ARG A 121 -1.84 14.47 -11.04
C ARG A 121 -0.84 13.43 -11.55
N LEU A 122 0.14 13.03 -10.73
CA LEU A 122 1.12 12.00 -11.04
C LEU A 122 0.58 10.57 -10.84
N GLY A 123 -0.66 10.40 -10.38
CA GLY A 123 -1.32 9.09 -10.24
C GLY A 123 -1.32 8.53 -8.81
N VAL A 124 -0.96 9.34 -7.82
CA VAL A 124 -1.21 9.07 -6.40
C VAL A 124 -2.71 9.18 -6.14
N THR A 125 -3.29 8.21 -5.45
CA THR A 125 -4.70 8.21 -5.11
C THR A 125 -4.99 9.17 -3.96
N LYS A 126 -4.18 9.12 -2.91
CA LYS A 126 -4.35 9.99 -1.74
C LYS A 126 -3.04 10.14 -0.97
N VAL A 127 -2.83 11.34 -0.45
CA VAL A 127 -1.77 11.63 0.52
C VAL A 127 -2.33 11.42 1.93
N LEU A 128 -1.61 10.66 2.75
CA LEU A 128 -2.02 10.30 4.10
C LEU A 128 -1.00 10.82 5.11
N ALA A 129 -1.49 11.41 6.19
CA ALA A 129 -0.65 12.05 7.20
C ALA A 129 -0.23 11.09 8.33
N SER A 130 -0.91 9.96 8.48
CA SER A 130 -0.67 9.04 9.60
C SER A 130 -0.97 7.57 9.26
N PRO A 131 -0.38 6.61 9.97
CA PRO A 131 -0.65 5.18 9.82
C PRO A 131 -2.14 4.80 9.99
N GLU A 132 -2.85 5.49 10.87
CA GLU A 132 -4.26 5.22 11.16
C GLU A 132 -5.15 5.56 9.96
N GLN A 133 -4.83 6.65 9.24
CA GLN A 133 -5.53 7.00 8.00
C GLN A 133 -5.31 5.93 6.93
N LEU A 134 -4.08 5.42 6.81
CA LEU A 134 -3.78 4.32 5.88
C LEU A 134 -4.56 3.06 6.24
N LEU A 135 -4.57 2.66 7.51
CA LEU A 135 -5.34 1.51 7.95
C LEU A 135 -6.85 1.67 7.69
N ALA A 136 -7.40 2.87 7.91
CA ALA A 136 -8.81 3.15 7.64
C ALA A 136 -9.15 2.96 6.15
N GLU A 137 -8.34 3.51 5.24
CA GLU A 137 -8.52 3.34 3.79
C GLU A 137 -8.43 1.86 3.39
N LEU A 138 -7.47 1.11 3.93
CA LEU A 138 -7.31 -0.31 3.62
C LEU A 138 -8.50 -1.15 4.09
N ARG A 139 -9.09 -0.82 5.25
CA ARG A 139 -10.32 -1.47 5.73
C ARG A 139 -11.50 -1.20 4.82
N LEU A 140 -11.64 0.03 4.32
CA LEU A 140 -12.68 0.37 3.35
C LEU A 140 -12.50 -0.42 2.04
N LEU A 141 -11.27 -0.48 1.51
CA LEU A 141 -10.95 -1.23 0.30
C LEU A 141 -11.20 -2.73 0.45
N SER A 142 -10.81 -3.31 1.59
CA SER A 142 -11.08 -4.71 1.91
C SER A 142 -12.58 -4.99 1.98
N GLY A 143 -13.35 -4.15 2.68
CA GLY A 143 -14.80 -4.27 2.78
C GLY A 143 -15.50 -4.16 1.42
N TRP A 144 -15.04 -3.25 0.55
CA TRP A 144 -15.57 -3.14 -0.81
C TRP A 144 -15.25 -4.38 -1.66
N ARG A 145 -14.02 -4.89 -1.63
CA ARG A 145 -13.64 -6.11 -2.38
C ARG A 145 -14.38 -7.35 -1.90
N ALA A 146 -14.61 -7.48 -0.59
CA ALA A 146 -15.39 -8.59 -0.04
C ALA A 146 -16.83 -8.60 -0.56
N ARG A 147 -17.43 -7.41 -0.76
CA ARG A 147 -18.79 -7.24 -1.31
C ARG A 147 -18.84 -7.39 -2.83
N ALA A 148 -17.79 -6.98 -3.54
CA ALA A 148 -17.72 -7.04 -5.00
C ALA A 148 -17.40 -8.45 -5.53
N ARG A 149 -16.93 -9.38 -4.67
CA ARG A 149 -16.67 -10.76 -5.06
C ARG A 149 -18.00 -11.48 -5.29
N PRO A 150 -18.31 -11.97 -6.51
CA PRO A 150 -19.58 -12.62 -6.77
C PRO A 150 -19.75 -13.86 -5.87
N LEU A 151 -20.96 -14.05 -5.35
CA LEU A 151 -21.44 -15.23 -4.63
C LEU A 151 -21.43 -16.45 -5.57
N SER A 152 -20.26 -16.95 -5.96
CA SER A 152 -20.13 -18.12 -6.85
C SER A 152 -19.65 -19.38 -6.11
N ALA A 153 -20.03 -19.55 -4.84
CA ALA A 153 -19.64 -20.71 -4.04
C ALA A 153 -20.79 -21.25 -3.15
N ALA A 154 -22.04 -21.10 -3.58
CA ALA A 154 -23.20 -21.64 -2.84
C ALA A 154 -24.21 -22.41 -3.72
N GLU A 155 -23.80 -22.88 -4.90
CA GLU A 155 -24.56 -23.87 -5.67
C GLU A 155 -23.67 -25.08 -5.95
N GLY A 156 -23.74 -26.07 -5.07
CA GLY A 156 -23.01 -27.32 -5.18
C GLY A 156 -23.43 -28.38 -4.16
N ALA A 157 -24.65 -28.26 -3.62
CA ALA A 157 -25.26 -29.29 -2.79
C ALA A 157 -26.65 -29.59 -3.37
N HIS A 158 -26.69 -30.58 -4.25
CA HIS A 158 -27.91 -31.23 -4.71
C HIS A 158 -27.57 -32.65 -5.15
N PRO A 159 -28.48 -33.62 -5.03
CA PRO A 159 -29.42 -33.90 -3.94
C PRO A 159 -29.00 -35.12 -3.09
#